data_AF-A0A923MXV2-F1
#
_entry.id   AF-A0A923MXV2-F1
#
_cell.length_a   1.000
_cell.length_b   1.000
_cell.length_c   1.000
_cell.angle_alpha   90.00
_cell.angle_beta   90.00
_cell.angle_gamma   90.00
#
_symmetry.space_group_name_H-M   'P 1'
#
loop_
_entity.id
_entity.type
_entity.pdbx_description
1 polymer ?
#
loop_
_entity_poly.entity_id
_entity_poly.type
_entity_poly.pdbx_seq_one_letter_code
_entity_poly.pdbx_strand_id
1 'polypeptide(L)'
;MRTNIDIDDDLMAEAMKSGPYQTKKEAVEAGLRLLARQAAYREILKWRGRLKWEGDEAVDWKEPAATKLEAREPARRTPRGRR
;
A
#
# COMPACT_ATOMS: atom_id res chain seq x y z
N MET A 1 1.49 7.79 23.48
CA MET A 1 1.70 7.72 24.94
C MET A 1 3.14 8.14 25.24
N ARG A 2 3.39 8.88 26.32
CA ARG A 2 4.76 9.21 26.75
C ARG A 2 5.23 8.14 27.72
N THR A 3 6.33 7.48 27.40
CA THR A 3 6.93 6.40 28.19
C THR A 3 8.42 6.65 28.28
N ASN A 4 9.00 6.44 29.47
CA ASN A 4 10.45 6.44 29.64
C ASN A 4 10.93 4.98 29.54
N ILE A 5 11.87 4.73 28.63
CA ILE A 5 12.46 3.42 28.37
C ILE A 5 13.96 3.61 28.12
N ASP A 6 14.76 2.68 28.63
CA ASP A 6 16.19 2.64 28.35
C ASP A 6 16.43 1.95 27.01
N ILE A 7 17.17 2.60 26.11
CA ILE A 7 17.49 2.11 24.77
C ILE A 7 18.99 2.22 24.58
N ASP A 8 19.60 1.23 23.94
CA ASP A 8 21.00 1.25 23.54
C ASP A 8 21.28 2.43 22.57
N ASP A 9 22.32 3.21 22.88
CA ASP A 9 22.69 4.40 22.12
C ASP A 9 23.23 4.06 20.72
N ASP A 10 23.94 2.94 20.56
CA ASP A 10 24.47 2.50 19.27
C ASP A 10 23.31 2.08 18.36
N LEU A 11 22.34 1.35 18.91
CA LEU A 11 21.11 0.98 18.20
C LEU A 11 20.33 2.21 17.73
N MET A 12 20.19 3.21 18.61
CA MET A 12 19.51 4.47 18.24
C MET A 12 20.28 5.22 17.15
N ALA A 13 21.61 5.24 17.22
CA ALA A 13 22.45 5.89 16.22
C ALA A 13 22.33 5.21 14.85
N GLU A 14 22.31 3.87 14.82
CA GLU A 14 22.06 3.11 13.58
C GLU A 14 20.66 3.39 13.02
N ALA A 15 19.63 3.38 13.88
CA ALA A 15 18.27 3.68 13.47
C ALA A 15 18.15 5.09 12.85
N MET A 16 18.77 6.10 13.48
CA MET A 16 18.79 7.48 12.97
C MET A 16 19.57 7.61 11.66
N LYS A 17 20.63 6.81 11.44
CA LYS A 17 21.38 6.78 10.17
C LYS A 17 20.62 6.04 9.05
N SER A 18 19.79 5.07 9.40
CA SER A 18 19.12 4.18 8.44
C SER A 18 18.00 4.83 7.64
N GLY A 19 17.46 5.96 8.10
CA GLY A 19 16.33 6.64 7.46
C GLY A 19 16.32 8.14 7.68
N PRO A 20 15.35 8.85 7.07
CA PRO A 20 15.23 10.30 7.18
C PRO A 20 14.50 10.70 8.47
N TYR A 21 15.04 10.32 9.64
CA TYR A 21 14.46 10.66 10.94
C TYR A 21 15.09 11.94 11.51
N GLN A 22 14.26 12.88 11.95
CA GLN A 22 14.76 14.11 12.58
C GLN A 22 14.86 13.98 14.09
N THR A 23 14.04 13.12 14.70
CA THR A 23 13.99 12.94 16.15
C THR A 23 14.08 11.46 16.55
N LYS A 24 14.64 11.19 17.74
CA LYS A 24 14.65 9.85 18.34
C LYS A 24 13.24 9.24 18.42
N LYS A 25 12.22 10.06 18.69
CA LYS A 25 10.82 9.62 18.76
C LYS A 25 10.34 9.09 17.40
N GLU A 26 10.63 9.79 16.30
CA GLU A 26 10.22 9.37 14.97
C GLU A 26 10.85 8.03 14.56
N ALA A 27 12.13 7.85 14.85
CA ALA A 27 12.82 6.59 14.60
C ALA A 27 12.16 5.43 15.37
N VAL A 28 11.87 5.63 16.67
CA VAL A 28 11.17 4.64 17.50
C VAL A 28 9.76 4.34 16.96
N GLU A 29 9.01 5.37 16.58
CA GLU A 29 7.65 5.21 16.07
C GLU A 29 7.64 4.47 14.72
N ALA A 30 8.61 4.75 13.85
CA ALA A 30 8.80 4.03 12.60
C ALA A 30 9.14 2.55 12.84
N GLY A 31 10.03 2.25 13.79
CA GLY A 31 10.35 0.88 14.20
C GLY A 31 9.14 0.11 14.72
N LEU A 32 8.32 0.74 15.58
CA LEU A 32 7.09 0.13 16.09
C LEU A 32 6.07 -0.14 14.98
N ARG A 33 5.92 0.77 14.01
CA ARG A 33 5.07 0.56 12.84
C ARG A 33 5.57 -0.59 11.97
N LEU A 34 6.89 -0.75 11.83
CA LEU A 34 7.47 -1.88 11.10
C LEU A 34 7.13 -3.22 11.77
N LEU A 35 7.26 -3.32 13.09
CA LEU A 35 6.89 -4.53 13.83
C LEU A 35 5.41 -4.89 13.66
N ALA A 36 4.51 -3.90 13.72
CA ALA A 36 3.09 -4.11 13.47
C ALA A 36 2.82 -4.64 12.05
N ARG A 37 3.50 -4.08 11.04
CA ARG A 37 3.40 -4.57 9.65
C ARG A 37 3.92 -6.00 9.50
N GLN A 38 5.04 -6.33 10.14
CA GLN A 38 5.59 -7.68 10.10
C GLN A 38 4.63 -8.70 10.71
N ALA A 39 3.93 -8.35 11.79
CA ALA A 39 2.88 -9.21 12.35
C ALA A 39 1.76 -9.46 11.34
N ALA A 40 1.29 -8.42 10.64
CA ALA A 40 0.29 -8.59 9.58
C ALA A 40 0.79 -9.48 8.43
N TYR A 41 2.05 -9.35 8.01
CA TYR A 41 2.64 -10.23 7.00
C TYR A 41 2.73 -11.68 7.45
N ARG A 42 3.05 -11.93 8.72
CA ARG A 42 3.04 -13.28 9.29
C ARG A 42 1.65 -13.91 9.24
N GLU A 43 0.59 -13.14 9.50
CA GLU A 43 -0.78 -13.63 9.35
C GLU A 43 -1.11 -13.98 7.89
N ILE A 44 -0.71 -13.15 6.93
CA ILE A 44 -0.90 -13.44 5.50
C ILE A 44 -0.17 -14.75 5.11
N LEU A 45 1.05 -14.96 5.61
CA LEU A 45 1.81 -16.17 5.34
C LEU A 45 1.13 -17.46 5.84
N LYS A 46 0.28 -17.39 6.88
CA LYS A 46 -0.50 -18.57 7.35
C LYS A 46 -1.50 -19.06 6.30
N TRP A 47 -1.94 -18.19 5.40
CA TRP A 47 -2.87 -18.52 4.32
C TRP A 47 -2.20 -19.08 3.07
N ARG A 48 -0.86 -19.14 3.05
CA ARG A 48 -0.09 -19.74 1.95
C ARG A 48 -0.51 -21.19 1.74
N GLY A 49 -0.95 -21.51 0.52
CA GLY A 49 -1.42 -22.86 0.14
C GLY A 49 -2.83 -23.21 0.63
N ARG A 50 -3.49 -22.35 1.41
CA ARG A 50 -4.88 -22.54 1.86
C ARG A 50 -5.88 -21.80 0.97
N LEU A 51 -5.45 -20.71 0.35
CA LEU A 51 -6.26 -19.93 -0.57
C LEU A 51 -6.36 -20.67 -1.90
N LYS A 52 -7.59 -21.05 -2.28
CA LYS A 52 -7.89 -21.43 -3.65
C LYS A 52 -7.97 -20.16 -4.48
N TRP A 53 -7.02 -20.00 -5.39
CA TRP A 53 -7.08 -18.96 -6.39
C TRP A 53 -7.97 -19.45 -7.54
N GLU A 54 -9.17 -18.90 -7.66
CA GLU A 54 -10.02 -19.08 -8.84
C GLU A 54 -9.63 -18.00 -9.85
N GLY A 55 -8.56 -18.27 -10.60
CA GLY A 55 -8.23 -17.49 -11.78
C GLY A 55 -9.00 -18.05 -12.97
N ASP A 56 -9.62 -17.18 -13.77
CA ASP A 56 -10.10 -17.58 -15.08
C ASP A 56 -8.87 -17.74 -15.99
N GLU A 57 -8.45 -18.99 -16.23
CA GLU A 57 -7.28 -19.32 -17.07
C GLU A 57 -7.42 -18.79 -18.51
N ALA A 58 -8.64 -18.37 -18.91
CA ALA A 58 -8.94 -17.79 -20.21
C ALA A 58 -8.52 -16.32 -20.37
N VAL A 59 -8.11 -15.62 -19.30
CA VAL A 59 -7.70 -14.22 -19.40
C VAL A 59 -6.21 -14.14 -19.78
N ASP A 60 -5.93 -14.21 -21.08
CA ASP A 60 -4.62 -13.85 -21.61
C ASP A 60 -4.43 -12.33 -21.55
N TRP A 61 -3.65 -11.88 -20.56
CA TRP A 61 -3.31 -10.47 -20.34
C TRP A 61 -2.32 -9.91 -21.37
N LYS A 62 -1.80 -10.74 -22.29
CA LYS A 62 -0.92 -10.31 -23.39
C LYS A 62 -1.69 -9.89 -24.63
N GLU A 63 -2.94 -10.34 -24.77
CA GLU A 63 -3.80 -9.88 -25.83
C GLU A 63 -4.58 -8.66 -25.33
N PRO A 64 -4.45 -7.48 -25.98
CA PRO A 64 -5.35 -6.39 -25.68
C PRO A 64 -6.76 -6.89 -26.00
N ALA A 65 -7.61 -6.98 -24.97
CA ALA A 65 -8.99 -7.39 -25.13
C ALA A 65 -9.57 -6.65 -26.33
N ALA A 66 -9.84 -7.38 -27.41
CA ALA A 66 -10.37 -6.83 -28.66
C ALA A 66 -11.82 -6.35 -28.50
N THR A 67 -12.26 -6.07 -27.28
CA THR A 67 -13.47 -5.34 -26.98
C THR A 67 -13.18 -3.87 -27.29
N LYS A 68 -13.59 -3.46 -28.48
CA LYS A 68 -13.73 -2.06 -28.87
C LYS A 68 -14.65 -1.38 -27.83
N LEU A 69 -14.07 -0.83 -26.78
CA LEU A 69 -14.78 0.02 -25.82
C LEU A 69 -15.13 1.28 -26.60
N GLU A 70 -16.31 1.29 -27.23
CA GLU A 70 -16.84 2.50 -27.82
C GLU A 70 -17.05 3.50 -26.69
N ALA A 71 -16.11 4.45 -26.60
CA ALA A 71 -16.26 5.63 -25.77
C ALA A 71 -17.49 6.38 -26.27
N ARG A 72 -18.64 6.14 -25.63
CA ARG A 72 -19.84 6.94 -25.83
C ARG A 72 -19.56 8.32 -25.27
N GLU A 73 -19.12 9.23 -26.14
CA GLU A 73 -18.97 10.64 -25.80
C GLU A 73 -20.33 11.14 -25.26
N PRO A 74 -20.41 11.68 -24.03
CA PRO A 74 -21.67 12.15 -23.49
C PRO A 74 -22.21 13.24 -24.42
N ALA A 75 -23.46 13.06 -24.88
CA ALA A 75 -24.10 13.95 -25.84
C ALA A 75 -23.87 15.42 -25.45
N ARG A 76 -23.23 16.18 -26.35
CA ARG A 76 -22.93 17.60 -26.14
C ARG A 76 -24.23 18.30 -25.78
N ARG A 77 -24.33 18.80 -24.54
CA ARG A 77 -25.47 19.61 -24.10
C ARG A 77 -25.48 20.87 -24.96
N THR A 78 -26.39 20.95 -25.92
CA THR A 78 -26.62 22.18 -26.67
C THR A 78 -27.02 23.26 -25.68
N PRO A 79 -26.42 24.46 -25.71
CA PRO A 79 -26.87 25.55 -24.86
C PRO A 79 -28.31 25.88 -25.27
N ARG A 80 -29.28 25.68 -24.36
CA ARG A 80 -30.61 26.25 -24.53
C ARG A 80 -30.43 27.76 -24.52
N GLY A 81 -30.59 28.38 -25.68
CA GLY A 81 -30.54 29.83 -25.84
C GLY A 81 -31.45 30.51 -24.83
N ARG A 82 -30.89 31.45 -24.07
CA ARG A 82 -31.62 32.46 -23.31
C ARG A 82 -32.51 33.25 -24.27
N ARG A 83 -33.80 33.25 -24.02
CA ARG A 83 -34.67 34.39 -24.31
C ARG A 83 -34.97 35.07 -22.99
#